data_AF-A0A918FEW4-F1
#
_entry.id   AF-A0A918FEW4-F1
#
_cell.length_a   1.000
_cell.length_b   1.000
_cell.length_c   1.000
_cell.angle_alpha   90.00
_cell.angle_beta   90.00
_cell.angle_gamma   90.00
#
_symmetry.space_group_name_H-M   'P 1'
#
loop_
_entity.id
_entity.type
_entity.pdbx_description
1 polymer ?
#
loop_
_entity_poly.entity_id
_entity_poly.type
_entity_poly.pdbx_seq_one_letter_code
_entity_poly.pdbx_strand_id
1 'polypeptide(L)' 'MNETSNHTEPLPSVSAPSIGRVYVLRVWHEGAADAAVWRALIREGHQGERKYFATLDACLEHLYGELSRR' A
#
# COMPACT_ATOMS: atom_id res chain seq x y z
N MET A 1 8.81 15.61 -57.07
CA MET A 1 8.85 16.53 -55.91
C MET A 1 7.92 15.90 -54.91
N ASN A 2 8.48 15.24 -53.90
CA ASN A 2 7.81 14.15 -53.19
C ASN A 2 7.30 14.68 -51.85
N GLU A 3 6.00 14.52 -51.62
CA GLU A 3 5.30 14.88 -50.38
C GLU A 3 5.64 13.88 -49.27
N THR A 4 6.38 14.33 -48.26
CA THR A 4 6.66 13.56 -47.04
C THR A 4 5.47 13.69 -46.08
N SER A 5 4.55 12.72 -46.12
CA SER A 5 3.51 12.59 -45.10
C SER A 5 4.15 12.22 -43.75
N ASN A 6 4.11 13.15 -42.79
CA ASN A 6 4.46 12.90 -41.40
C ASN A 6 3.39 11.99 -40.77
N HIS A 7 3.64 10.68 -40.79
CA HIS A 7 2.86 9.71 -40.04
C HIS A 7 3.29 9.78 -38.57
N THR A 8 2.59 10.60 -37.78
CA THR A 8 2.77 10.64 -36.33
C THR A 8 2.08 9.42 -35.72
N GLU A 9 2.83 8.33 -35.51
CA GLU A 9 2.36 7.22 -34.68
C GLU A 9 2.00 7.75 -33.28
N PRO A 10 0.80 7.44 -32.75
CA PRO A 10 0.50 7.75 -31.36
C PRO A 10 1.41 6.89 -30.49
N LEU A 11 2.15 7.54 -29.58
CA LEU A 11 3.00 6.87 -28.59
C LEU A 11 2.20 5.77 -27.87
N PRO A 12 2.82 4.63 -27.52
CA PRO A 12 2.17 3.64 -26.69
C PRO A 12 1.73 4.32 -25.39
N SER A 13 0.43 4.37 -25.14
CA SER A 13 -0.14 4.75 -23.85
C SER A 13 0.42 3.79 -22.81
N VAL A 14 1.54 4.17 -22.19
CA VAL A 14 2.03 3.52 -20.98
C VAL A 14 0.90 3.68 -19.98
N SER A 15 0.11 2.63 -19.83
CA SER A 15 -0.90 2.56 -18.79
C SER A 15 -0.17 2.88 -17.51
N ALA A 16 -0.52 4.02 -16.88
CA ALA A 16 0.11 4.43 -15.63
C ALA A 16 0.16 3.17 -14.74
N PRO A 17 1.32 2.84 -14.14
CA PRO A 17 1.40 1.66 -13.29
C PRO A 17 0.25 1.78 -12.32
N SER A 18 -0.62 0.76 -12.26
CA SER A 18 -1.69 0.72 -11.27
C SER A 18 -1.01 1.06 -9.96
N ILE A 19 -1.31 2.24 -9.41
CA ILE A 19 -0.53 2.81 -8.31
C ILE A 19 -0.77 1.86 -7.13
N GLY A 20 0.13 0.89 -6.99
CA GLY A 20 0.06 -0.14 -5.99
C GLY A 20 0.27 0.57 -4.67
N ARG A 21 -0.74 0.54 -3.80
CA ARG A 21 -0.54 0.99 -2.42
C ARG A 21 0.31 -0.05 -1.74
N VAL A 22 1.53 0.31 -1.40
CA VAL A 22 2.42 -0.52 -0.59
C VAL A 22 2.06 -0.25 0.87
N TYR A 23 1.82 -1.29 1.65
CA TYR A 23 1.66 -1.16 3.10
C TYR A 23 2.83 -1.83 3.81
N VAL A 24 3.42 -1.14 4.78
CA VAL A 24 4.42 -1.71 5.69
C VAL A 24 3.71 -2.07 6.98
N LEU A 25 3.63 -3.37 7.27
CA LEU A 25 3.13 -3.90 8.53
C LEU A 25 4.30 -4.22 9.47
N ARG A 26 4.25 -3.68 10.69
CA ARG A 26 5.16 -4.05 11.78
C ARG A 26 4.34 -4.67 12.90
N VAL A 27 4.74 -5.86 13.33
CA VAL A 27 4.16 -6.57 14.47
C VAL A 27 5.24 -6.79 15.51
N TRP A 28 4.92 -6.54 16.78
CA TRP A 28 5.84 -6.78 17.87
C TRP A 28 5.09 -7.24 19.12
N HIS A 29 5.82 -7.85 20.03
CA HIS A 29 5.34 -8.29 21.33
C HIS A 29 5.89 -7.34 22.40
N GLU A 30 5.03 -6.82 23.25
CA GLU A 30 5.39 -5.85 24.30
C GLU A 30 4.93 -6.38 25.66
N GLY A 31 5.82 -6.41 26.65
CA GLY A 31 5.51 -6.84 28.02
C GLY A 31 6.34 -8.04 28.50
N ALA A 32 6.23 -8.35 29.80
CA ALA A 32 6.84 -9.54 30.41
C ALA A 32 5.99 -10.79 30.13
N ALA A 33 6.57 -11.99 30.29
CA ALA A 33 5.98 -13.26 29.84
C ALA A 33 4.48 -13.47 30.21
N ASP A 34 4.03 -13.04 31.39
CA ASP A 34 2.64 -13.19 31.84
C ASP A 34 1.69 -12.04 31.45
N ALA A 35 2.22 -10.95 30.89
CA ALA A 35 1.46 -9.75 30.53
C ALA A 35 1.79 -9.23 29.13
N ALA A 36 2.35 -10.09 28.29
CA ALA A 36 2.82 -9.67 26.99
C ALA A 36 1.63 -9.56 26.01
N VAL A 37 1.61 -8.45 25.28
CA VAL A 37 0.55 -8.10 24.34
C VAL A 37 1.12 -7.95 22.94
N TRP A 38 0.37 -8.43 21.96
CA TRP A 38 0.68 -8.21 20.55
C TRP A 38 0.24 -6.82 20.12
N ARG A 39 1.16 -6.08 19.50
CA ARG A 39 0.93 -4.76 18.94
C ARG A 39 1.22 -4.78 17.45
N ALA A 40 0.52 -3.91 16.72
CA ALA A 40 0.74 -3.75 15.29
C ALA A 40 0.74 -2.28 14.87
N LEU A 41 1.46 -2.01 13.79
CA LEU A 41 1.56 -0.71 13.14
C LEU A 41 1.49 -0.92 11.63
N ILE A 42 0.64 -0.15 10.96
CA ILE A 42 0.61 -0.06 9.49
C ILE A 42 1.11 1.32 9.07
N ARG A 43 1.86 1.36 7.98
CA ARG A 43 2.19 2.58 7.26
C ARG A 43 1.95 2.41 5.76
N GLU A 44 1.31 3.40 5.11
CA GLU A 44 1.22 3.43 3.65
C GLU A 44 2.53 3.97 3.04
N GLY A 45 3.20 3.16 2.23
CA GLY A 45 4.45 3.52 1.57
C GLY A 45 5.58 3.96 2.53
N HIS A 46 6.49 4.78 2.01
CA HIS A 46 7.60 5.31 2.80
C HIS A 46 7.18 6.53 3.66
N GLN A 47 6.30 7.38 3.14
CA GLN A 47 5.91 8.66 3.75
C GLN A 47 4.48 8.72 4.28
N GLY A 48 3.68 7.66 4.13
CA GLY A 48 2.28 7.69 4.56
C GLY A 48 2.12 7.65 6.07
N GLU A 49 0.87 7.84 6.47
CA GLU A 49 0.47 7.92 7.86
C GLU A 49 0.71 6.60 8.58
N ARG A 50 1.12 6.69 9.84
CA ARG A 50 1.33 5.54 10.72
C ARG A 50 0.09 5.32 11.56
N LYS A 51 -0.52 4.14 11.44
CA LYS A 51 -1.68 3.74 12.24
C LYS A 51 -1.30 2.63 13.19
N TYR A 52 -1.47 2.89 14.48
CA TYR A 52 -1.18 1.94 15.56
C TYR A 52 -2.43 1.17 15.95
N PHE A 53 -2.26 -0.11 16.26
CA PHE A 53 -3.33 -1.01 16.66
C PHE A 53 -2.98 -1.68 17.98
N ALA A 54 -3.97 -1.70 18.88
CA ALA A 54 -3.83 -2.29 20.20
C ALA A 54 -3.82 -3.83 20.16
N THR A 55 -4.39 -4.42 19.11
CA THR A 55 -4.49 -5.86 18.85
C THR A 55 -4.23 -6.15 17.37
N LEU A 56 -3.87 -7.40 17.06
CA LEU A 56 -3.64 -7.84 15.68
C LEU A 56 -4.96 -7.91 14.89
N ASP A 57 -6.06 -8.31 15.53
CA ASP A 57 -7.36 -8.41 14.88
C ASP A 57 -7.85 -7.06 14.33
N ALA A 58 -7.74 -5.99 15.13
CA ALA A 58 -8.10 -4.64 14.69
C ALA A 58 -7.24 -4.17 13.50
N CYS A 59 -5.98 -4.60 13.45
CA CYS A 59 -5.06 -4.33 12.34
C CYS A 59 -5.50 -5.06 11.06
N LEU A 60 -5.88 -6.33 11.18
CA LEU A 60 -6.35 -7.14 10.06
C LEU A 60 -7.67 -6.62 9.51
N GLU A 61 -8.65 -6.33 10.38
CA GLU A 61 -9.93 -5.74 9.97
C GLU A 61 -9.73 -4.43 9.17
N HIS A 62 -8.80 -3.58 9.61
CA HIS A 62 -8.46 -2.36 8.88
C HIS A 62 -7.88 -2.66 7.49
N LEU A 63 -6.92 -3.59 7.40
CA LEU A 63 -6.30 -4.02 6.14
C LEU A 63 -7.32 -4.62 5.18
N TYR A 64 -8.17 -5.52 5.67
CA TYR A 64 -9.22 -6.14 4.86
C TYR A 64 -10.20 -5.07 4.34
N GLY A 65 -10.60 -4.11 5.18
CA GLY A 65 -11.46 -3.01 4.75
C GLY A 65 -10.82 -2.11 3.69
N GLU A 66 -9.52 -1.81 3.81
CA GLU A 66 -8.78 -1.03 2.80
C GLU A 66 -8.65 -1.78 1.47
N LEU A 67 -8.36 -3.08 1.52
CA LEU A 67 -8.18 -3.91 0.33
C LEU A 67 -9.51 -4.24 -0.37
N SER A 68 -10.59 -4.40 0.40
CA SER A 68 -11.94 -4.73 -0.13
C SER A 68 -12.68 -3.51 -0.68
N ARG A 69 -12.21 -2.29 -0.41
CA ARG A 69 -12.75 -1.05 -1.01
C ARG A 69 -12.32 -0.85 -2.47
N ARG A 70 -11.64 -1.82 -3.07
CA ARG A 70 -11.30 -1.88 -4.50
C ARG A 70 -12.30 -2.73 -5.26
#